data_AF-A0A8I6WEP8-F1
#
_entry.id   AF-A0A8I6WEP8-F1
#
_cell.length_a   1.000
_cell.length_b   1.000
_cell.length_c   1.000
_cell.angle_alpha   90.00
_cell.angle_beta   90.00
_cell.angle_gamma   90.00
#
_symmetry.space_group_name_H-M   'P 1'
#
loop_
_entity.id
_entity.type
_entity.pdbx_description
1 polymer ?
#
loop_
_entity_poly.entity_id
_entity_poly.type
_entity_poly.pdbx_seq_one_letter_code
_entity_poly.pdbx_strand_id
1 'polypeptide(L)'
;MLTLTGPSRGLVLVDFIYLEMDLKIREDGVFPDRAFSKGVISIDGRVLSREEDVVVTSETLESWLSTTEVRFATALNAVECTIEIKLLEGCFSGNIIVGISDKDRNLDTEQTIVIHNSKTDGMVTSDQCGAIKLRRSVITICLERMLVFHMNNNMAVGVCAERTFDLTPHRTGANEMEITCGAGKFGFRVVWSLMDFRQ
;
A
#
# COMPACT_ATOMS: atom_id res chain seq x y z
N MET A 1 18.17 -5.43 1.14
CA MET A 1 16.89 -6.03 0.71
C MET A 1 16.19 -5.04 -0.21
N LEU A 2 15.95 -5.42 -1.47
CA LEU A 2 15.16 -4.61 -2.41
C LEU A 2 13.68 -4.95 -2.21
N THR A 3 12.84 -3.96 -1.93
CA THR A 3 11.38 -4.17 -1.76
C THR A 3 10.65 -3.64 -2.98
N LEU A 4 9.94 -4.53 -3.66
CA LEU A 4 9.05 -4.19 -4.78
C LEU A 4 7.63 -4.29 -4.26
N THR A 5 6.83 -3.24 -4.44
CA THR A 5 5.39 -3.32 -4.14
C THR A 5 4.68 -3.94 -5.33
N GLY A 6 3.82 -4.93 -5.06
CA GLY A 6 3.04 -5.66 -6.07
C GLY A 6 2.09 -4.77 -6.88
N PRO A 7 1.19 -5.37 -7.68
CA PRO A 7 0.37 -4.64 -8.64
C PRO A 7 -0.39 -3.48 -8.01
N SER A 8 -0.65 -2.46 -8.83
CA SER A 8 -1.36 -1.26 -8.42
C SER A 8 -2.81 -1.52 -8.02
N ARG A 9 -3.31 -2.75 -8.06
CA ARG A 9 -4.71 -3.15 -7.80
C ARG A 9 -4.77 -4.56 -7.21
N GLY A 10 -5.90 -4.89 -6.61
CA GLY A 10 -6.17 -6.23 -6.09
C GLY A 10 -6.33 -7.24 -7.22
N LEU A 11 -6.05 -8.52 -6.93
CA LEU A 11 -6.28 -9.61 -7.87
C LEU A 11 -7.44 -10.46 -7.36
N VAL A 12 -8.40 -10.74 -8.23
CA VAL A 12 -9.52 -11.63 -7.90
C VAL A 12 -9.08 -13.08 -8.05
N LEU A 13 -9.02 -13.79 -6.93
CA LEU A 13 -8.64 -15.20 -6.86
C LEU A 13 -9.84 -16.08 -7.23
N VAL A 14 -9.96 -16.44 -8.51
CA VAL A 14 -10.93 -17.45 -8.99
C VAL A 14 -10.25 -18.81 -9.21
N ASP A 15 -8.99 -18.78 -9.66
CA ASP A 15 -8.21 -19.93 -10.07
C ASP A 15 -6.72 -19.69 -9.74
N PHE A 16 -5.80 -20.40 -10.38
CA PHE A 16 -4.38 -20.15 -10.31
C PHE A 16 -4.02 -18.73 -10.77
N ILE A 17 -3.22 -18.03 -9.96
CA ILE A 17 -2.51 -16.82 -10.36
C ILE A 17 -1.05 -17.18 -10.57
N TYR A 18 -0.53 -16.86 -11.76
CA TYR A 18 0.89 -17.02 -12.07
C TYR A 18 1.58 -15.66 -11.99
N LEU A 19 2.57 -15.56 -11.11
CA LEU A 19 3.41 -14.39 -10.94
C LEU A 19 4.76 -14.67 -11.61
N GLU A 20 4.95 -14.13 -12.80
CA GLU A 20 6.24 -14.15 -13.49
C GLU A 20 7.10 -12.98 -13.01
N MET A 21 8.36 -13.28 -12.67
CA MET A 21 9.35 -12.32 -12.22
C MET A 21 10.54 -12.40 -13.17
N ASP A 22 10.98 -11.25 -13.70
CA ASP A 22 12.18 -11.12 -14.54
C ASP A 22 12.96 -9.87 -14.10
N LEU A 23 13.77 -10.04 -13.06
CA LEU A 23 14.60 -8.99 -12.48
C LEU A 23 15.95 -8.91 -13.21
N LYS A 24 16.35 -7.68 -13.55
CA LYS A 24 17.62 -7.38 -14.22
C LYS A 24 18.33 -6.23 -13.51
N ILE A 25 19.66 -6.27 -13.51
CA ILE A 25 20.51 -5.18 -13.05
C ILE A 25 20.90 -4.35 -14.28
N ARG A 26 20.68 -3.05 -14.18
CA ARG A 26 21.20 -2.06 -15.11
C ARG A 26 22.51 -1.49 -14.59
N GLU A 27 23.53 -1.48 -15.43
CA GLU A 27 24.83 -0.85 -15.16
C GLU A 27 25.10 0.20 -16.24
N ASP A 28 25.60 1.37 -15.85
CA ASP A 28 25.84 2.48 -16.78
C ASP A 28 26.87 2.09 -17.84
N GLY A 29 26.51 2.26 -19.11
CA GLY A 29 27.37 1.96 -20.26
C GLY A 29 27.47 0.46 -20.62
N VAL A 30 26.78 -0.43 -19.90
CA VAL A 30 26.74 -1.87 -20.20
C VAL A 30 25.37 -2.23 -20.80
N PHE A 31 25.37 -2.88 -21.97
CA PHE A 31 24.17 -3.36 -22.63
C PHE A 31 24.39 -4.75 -23.24
N PRO A 32 23.43 -5.70 -23.09
CA PRO A 32 22.12 -5.58 -22.44
C PRO A 32 22.17 -5.63 -20.90
N ASP A 33 21.07 -5.24 -20.25
CA ASP A 33 20.88 -5.36 -18.79
C ASP A 33 21.16 -6.81 -18.35
N ARG A 34 21.89 -6.98 -17.24
CA ARG A 34 22.32 -8.29 -16.74
C ARG A 34 21.16 -8.98 -16.00
N ALA A 35 20.88 -10.23 -16.35
CA ALA A 35 19.89 -11.04 -15.64
C ALA A 35 20.28 -11.21 -14.16
N PHE A 36 19.31 -10.98 -13.27
CA PHE A 36 19.50 -11.04 -11.82
C PHE A 36 18.71 -12.20 -11.20
N SER A 37 17.41 -12.28 -11.52
CA SER A 37 16.54 -13.37 -11.08
C SER A 37 15.36 -13.52 -12.02
N LYS A 38 14.99 -14.75 -12.34
CA LYS A 38 13.85 -15.05 -13.19
C LYS A 38 13.13 -16.31 -12.73
N GLY A 39 11.80 -16.28 -12.73
CA GLY A 39 10.98 -17.48 -12.56
C GLY A 39 9.51 -17.17 -12.38
N VAL A 40 8.75 -18.19 -12.02
CA VAL A 40 7.28 -18.13 -11.91
C VAL A 40 6.86 -18.74 -10.58
N ILE A 41 6.02 -18.04 -9.84
CA ILE A 41 5.30 -18.55 -8.67
C ILE A 41 3.84 -18.77 -9.08
N SER A 42 3.27 -19.91 -8.69
CA SER A 42 1.84 -20.19 -8.86
C SER A 42 1.13 -20.14 -7.51
N ILE A 43 0.12 -19.29 -7.40
CA ILE A 43 -0.77 -19.21 -6.24
C ILE A 43 -2.06 -19.93 -6.62
N ASP A 44 -2.37 -21.05 -5.96
CA ASP A 44 -3.60 -21.80 -6.19
C ASP A 44 -4.77 -21.21 -5.40
N GLY A 45 -5.56 -20.34 -6.03
CA GLY A 45 -6.72 -19.72 -5.41
C GLY A 45 -7.83 -20.69 -4.98
N ARG A 46 -7.78 -21.97 -5.40
CA ARG A 46 -8.81 -22.98 -5.09
C ARG A 46 -8.61 -23.60 -3.71
N VAL A 47 -7.37 -23.65 -3.22
CA VAL A 47 -6.98 -24.28 -1.96
C VAL A 47 -6.71 -23.27 -0.83
N LEU A 48 -6.64 -21.98 -1.16
CA LEU A 48 -6.44 -20.94 -0.15
C LEU A 48 -7.61 -20.88 0.81
N SER A 49 -7.27 -20.74 2.10
CA SER A 49 -8.23 -20.57 3.17
C SER A 49 -9.15 -19.40 2.84
N ARG A 50 -10.46 -19.66 2.92
CA ARG A 50 -11.51 -18.64 2.87
C ARG A 50 -11.93 -18.25 4.29
N GLU A 51 -10.99 -18.27 5.22
CA GLU A 51 -11.25 -17.78 6.56
C GLU A 51 -11.46 -16.27 6.52
N GLU A 52 -12.22 -15.77 7.49
CA GLU A 52 -12.47 -14.32 7.64
C GLU A 52 -11.20 -13.57 8.04
N ASP A 53 -10.19 -14.28 8.57
CA ASP A 53 -8.93 -13.68 8.97
C ASP A 53 -7.97 -13.54 7.79
N VAL A 54 -7.51 -12.30 7.58
CA VAL A 54 -6.48 -11.97 6.60
C VAL A 54 -5.13 -12.43 7.14
N VAL A 55 -4.63 -13.56 6.63
CA VAL A 55 -3.30 -14.08 6.96
C VAL A 55 -2.33 -13.73 5.84
N VAL A 56 -1.20 -13.10 6.20
CA VAL A 56 -0.09 -12.85 5.27
C VAL A 56 0.66 -14.16 5.07
N THR A 57 0.71 -14.63 3.83
CA THR A 57 1.46 -15.81 3.40
C THR A 57 2.61 -15.38 2.50
N SER A 58 3.64 -16.22 2.40
CA SER A 58 4.75 -15.99 1.48
C SER A 58 5.13 -17.22 0.69
N GLU A 59 5.56 -16.98 -0.55
CA GLU A 59 6.15 -17.96 -1.44
C GLU A 59 7.56 -17.49 -1.81
N THR A 60 8.52 -18.39 -1.84
CA THR A 60 9.91 -18.07 -2.18
C THR A 60 10.30 -18.66 -3.52
N LEU A 61 11.02 -17.88 -4.30
CA LEU A 61 11.68 -18.31 -5.52
C LEU A 61 13.17 -18.07 -5.39
N GLU A 62 13.93 -19.14 -5.29
CA GLU A 62 15.39 -19.09 -5.45
C GLU A 62 15.74 -19.12 -6.93
N SER A 63 16.43 -18.09 -7.41
CA SER A 63 16.82 -18.02 -8.80
C SER A 63 18.11 -17.22 -8.97
N TRP A 64 19.07 -17.83 -9.66
CA TRP A 64 20.30 -17.19 -10.13
C TRP A 64 21.08 -16.55 -8.97
N LEU A 65 20.99 -15.21 -8.84
CA LEU A 65 21.77 -14.42 -7.89
C LEU A 65 20.92 -13.90 -6.71
N SER A 66 19.65 -14.28 -6.61
CA SER A 66 18.79 -13.85 -5.51
C SER A 66 17.71 -14.86 -5.14
N THR A 67 17.26 -14.79 -3.90
CA THR A 67 15.99 -15.35 -3.47
C THR A 67 14.94 -14.23 -3.44
N THR A 68 13.86 -14.41 -4.18
CA THR A 68 12.71 -13.50 -4.17
C THR A 68 11.63 -14.07 -3.27
N GLU A 69 11.20 -13.32 -2.26
CA GLU A 69 10.03 -13.63 -1.45
C GLU A 69 8.84 -12.81 -1.95
N VAL A 70 7.75 -13.50 -2.29
CA VAL A 70 6.47 -12.88 -2.61
C VAL A 70 5.56 -13.02 -1.40
N ARG A 71 5.26 -11.91 -0.73
CA ARG A 71 4.29 -11.84 0.36
C ARG A 71 2.94 -11.38 -0.18
N PHE A 72 1.88 -12.08 0.17
CA PHE A 72 0.51 -11.73 -0.22
C PHE A 72 -0.47 -12.10 0.90
N ALA A 73 -1.65 -11.51 0.84
CA ALA A 73 -2.74 -11.85 1.73
C ALA A 73 -4.01 -12.06 0.91
N THR A 74 -4.88 -12.95 1.39
CA THR A 74 -6.20 -13.16 0.81
C THR A 74 -7.26 -12.54 1.70
N ALA A 75 -8.29 -11.97 1.09
CA ALA A 75 -9.36 -11.28 1.80
C ALA A 75 -10.70 -11.64 1.15
N LEU A 76 -11.64 -12.11 1.97
CA LEU A 76 -13.03 -12.27 1.58
C LEU A 76 -13.75 -10.93 1.61
N ASN A 77 -14.85 -10.83 0.85
CA ASN A 77 -15.70 -9.63 0.77
C ASN A 77 -14.90 -8.34 0.55
N ALA A 78 -13.82 -8.43 -0.23
CA ALA A 78 -12.86 -7.36 -0.31
C ALA A 78 -13.27 -6.27 -1.30
N VAL A 79 -12.93 -5.03 -0.95
CA VAL A 79 -13.12 -3.82 -1.74
C VAL A 79 -11.78 -3.20 -2.04
N GLU A 80 -11.70 -2.47 -3.15
CA GLU A 80 -10.58 -1.58 -3.43
C GLU A 80 -10.90 -0.19 -2.90
N CYS A 81 -9.93 0.39 -2.21
CA CYS A 81 -9.92 1.79 -1.85
C CYS A 81 -8.88 2.52 -2.71
N THR A 82 -9.28 3.61 -3.34
CA THR A 82 -8.40 4.53 -4.08
C THR A 82 -8.23 5.80 -3.26
N ILE A 83 -7.00 6.13 -2.94
CA ILE A 83 -6.59 7.17 -2.01
C ILE A 83 -6.01 8.35 -2.78
N GLU A 84 -6.53 9.53 -2.51
CA GLU A 84 -5.92 10.82 -2.85
C GLU A 84 -5.68 11.61 -1.56
N ILE A 85 -4.52 12.26 -1.50
CA ILE A 85 -4.14 13.12 -0.37
C ILE A 85 -3.61 14.45 -0.90
N LYS A 86 -4.12 15.54 -0.34
CA LYS A 86 -3.67 16.90 -0.63
C LYS A 86 -3.29 17.61 0.66
N LEU A 87 -2.16 18.29 0.66
CA LEU A 87 -1.79 19.25 1.69
C LEU A 87 -2.50 20.57 1.39
N LEU A 88 -3.47 20.92 2.23
CA LEU A 88 -4.28 22.13 2.11
C LEU A 88 -3.56 23.35 2.68
N GLU A 89 -2.85 23.19 3.80
CA GLU A 89 -2.13 24.27 4.47
C GLU A 89 -0.81 23.76 5.07
N GLY A 90 0.19 24.65 5.14
CA GLY A 90 1.46 24.39 5.80
C GLY A 90 2.46 23.60 4.95
N CYS A 91 3.27 22.78 5.63
CA CYS A 91 4.30 21.95 5.02
C CYS A 91 4.34 20.55 5.66
N PHE A 92 4.78 19.57 4.88
CA PHE A 92 4.88 18.18 5.31
C PHE A 92 6.25 17.60 4.99
N SER A 93 6.96 17.18 6.04
CA SER A 93 8.15 16.33 5.91
C SER A 93 8.04 15.16 6.88
N GLY A 94 7.75 13.99 6.35
CA GLY A 94 7.70 12.76 7.10
C GLY A 94 7.12 11.64 6.25
N ASN A 95 6.39 10.72 6.86
CA ASN A 95 5.84 9.56 6.17
C ASN A 95 4.36 9.34 6.46
N ILE A 96 3.68 8.78 5.46
CA ILE A 96 2.30 8.32 5.56
C ILE A 96 2.33 6.81 5.34
N ILE A 97 1.88 6.10 6.35
CA ILE A 97 1.69 4.66 6.36
C ILE A 97 0.20 4.40 6.33
N VAL A 98 -0.20 3.37 5.61
CA VAL A 98 -1.56 2.87 5.59
C VAL A 98 -1.51 1.36 5.76
N GLY A 99 -2.44 0.84 6.54
CA GLY A 99 -2.57 -0.59 6.78
C GLY A 99 -4.00 -0.97 7.07
N ILE A 100 -4.18 -2.22 7.42
CA ILE A 100 -5.47 -2.80 7.80
C ILE A 100 -5.45 -2.97 9.31
N SER A 101 -6.60 -2.79 9.95
CA SER A 101 -6.69 -3.02 11.38
C SER A 101 -6.59 -4.52 11.71
N ASP A 102 -5.90 -4.87 12.80
CA ASP A 102 -5.95 -6.19 13.39
C ASP A 102 -7.32 -6.49 14.04
N LYS A 103 -7.44 -7.65 14.70
CA LYS A 103 -8.67 -8.07 15.39
C LYS A 103 -9.08 -7.12 16.52
N ASP A 104 -8.11 -6.50 17.17
CA ASP A 104 -8.29 -5.56 18.28
C ASP A 104 -8.43 -4.11 17.79
N ARG A 105 -8.57 -3.92 16.47
CA ARG A 105 -8.71 -2.63 15.77
C ARG A 105 -7.48 -1.74 15.83
N ASN A 106 -6.31 -2.29 16.14
CA ASN A 106 -5.03 -1.58 16.04
C ASN A 106 -4.44 -1.73 14.64
N LEU A 107 -3.42 -0.94 14.30
CA LEU A 107 -2.72 -1.08 13.02
C LEU A 107 -1.98 -2.43 12.97
N ASP A 108 -2.35 -3.33 12.05
CA ASP A 108 -1.60 -4.55 11.80
C ASP A 108 -0.27 -4.22 11.11
N THR A 109 0.84 -4.35 11.84
CA THR A 109 2.18 -4.00 11.36
C THR A 109 2.64 -4.86 10.18
N GLU A 110 2.15 -6.09 10.05
CA GLU A 110 2.48 -7.00 8.95
C GLU A 110 1.81 -6.60 7.63
N GLN A 111 0.77 -5.78 7.70
CA GLN A 111 -0.06 -5.36 6.55
C GLN A 111 0.07 -3.86 6.25
N THR A 112 1.17 -3.24 6.69
CA THR A 112 1.43 -1.83 6.45
C THR A 112 2.15 -1.55 5.14
N ILE A 113 1.80 -0.45 4.50
CA ILE A 113 2.41 0.06 3.29
C ILE A 113 2.76 1.52 3.51
N VAL A 114 4.02 1.88 3.27
CA VAL A 114 4.45 3.28 3.22
C VAL A 114 4.04 3.86 1.88
N ILE A 115 2.99 4.70 1.89
CA ILE A 115 2.46 5.33 0.66
C ILE A 115 3.15 6.66 0.34
N HIS A 116 3.82 7.28 1.30
CA HIS A 116 4.66 8.46 1.08
C HIS A 116 5.79 8.52 2.12
N ASN A 117 7.00 8.93 1.70
CA ASN A 117 8.13 9.19 2.59
C ASN A 117 9.01 10.33 2.04
N SER A 118 9.04 11.46 2.75
CA SER A 118 9.72 12.69 2.30
C SER A 118 11.22 12.54 2.10
N LYS A 119 11.88 11.57 2.76
CA LYS A 119 13.32 11.29 2.54
C LYS A 119 13.63 10.87 1.10
N THR A 120 12.63 10.34 0.42
CA THR A 120 12.75 9.72 -0.90
C THR A 120 11.81 10.34 -1.93
N ASP A 121 10.64 10.83 -1.49
CA ASP A 121 9.61 11.40 -2.35
C ASP A 121 9.62 12.94 -2.33
N GLY A 122 10.46 13.54 -1.48
CA GLY A 122 10.57 14.99 -1.31
C GLY A 122 9.60 15.56 -0.28
N MET A 123 9.93 16.75 0.22
CA MET A 123 9.04 17.53 1.10
C MET A 123 7.88 18.11 0.29
N VAL A 124 6.70 18.22 0.90
CA VAL A 124 5.51 18.80 0.26
C VAL A 124 5.14 20.12 0.92
N THR A 125 4.86 21.13 0.12
CA THR A 125 4.39 22.45 0.55
C THR A 125 3.07 22.80 -0.15
N SER A 126 2.20 23.53 0.55
CA SER A 126 0.84 23.86 0.07
C SER A 126 0.83 24.87 -1.09
N ASP A 127 1.90 25.66 -1.27
CA ASP A 127 2.09 26.62 -2.36
C ASP A 127 2.30 25.95 -3.74
N GLN A 128 2.74 24.68 -3.78
CA GLN A 128 3.02 23.92 -4.99
C GLN A 128 1.90 22.89 -5.27
N CYS A 129 0.65 23.33 -5.37
CA CYS A 129 -0.56 22.49 -5.57
C CYS A 129 -0.90 21.55 -4.40
N GLY A 130 0.04 21.28 -3.49
CA GLY A 130 -0.17 20.46 -2.29
C GLY A 130 -0.42 18.98 -2.59
N ALA A 131 -0.35 18.54 -3.84
CA ALA A 131 -0.60 17.14 -4.21
C ALA A 131 0.50 16.23 -3.62
N ILE A 132 0.11 15.28 -2.77
CA ILE A 132 1.06 14.31 -2.22
C ILE A 132 1.19 13.15 -3.19
N LYS A 133 2.37 12.98 -3.79
CA LYS A 133 2.66 11.83 -4.64
C LYS A 133 2.68 10.56 -3.80
N LEU A 134 1.78 9.64 -4.12
CA LEU A 134 1.68 8.33 -3.46
C LEU A 134 2.45 7.27 -4.25
N ARG A 135 3.20 6.42 -3.55
CA ARG A 135 3.83 5.21 -4.10
C ARG A 135 2.81 4.14 -4.46
N ARG A 136 1.73 4.11 -3.69
CA ARG A 136 0.57 3.25 -3.89
C ARG A 136 -0.68 4.04 -3.53
N SER A 137 -1.57 4.21 -4.49
CA SER A 137 -2.85 4.89 -4.30
C SER A 137 -4.02 3.92 -4.14
N VAL A 138 -3.83 2.63 -4.41
CA VAL A 138 -4.92 1.64 -4.31
C VAL A 138 -4.56 0.51 -3.36
N ILE A 139 -5.47 0.20 -2.45
CA ILE A 139 -5.32 -0.87 -1.46
C ILE A 139 -6.59 -1.72 -1.44
N THR A 140 -6.39 -3.02 -1.26
CA THR A 140 -7.48 -3.99 -1.10
C THR A 140 -7.67 -4.28 0.38
N ILE A 141 -8.91 -4.24 0.85
CA ILE A 141 -9.28 -4.47 2.25
C ILE A 141 -10.62 -5.20 2.34
N CYS A 142 -10.78 -6.09 3.32
CA CYS A 142 -12.07 -6.72 3.63
C CYS A 142 -13.03 -5.76 4.33
N LEU A 143 -14.34 -5.91 4.10
CA LEU A 143 -15.37 -5.03 4.68
C LEU A 143 -15.45 -5.10 6.21
N GLU A 144 -14.92 -6.16 6.80
CA GLU A 144 -14.96 -6.47 8.23
C GLU A 144 -13.80 -5.83 9.02
N ARG A 145 -12.82 -5.22 8.34
CA ARG A 145 -11.67 -4.52 8.95
C ARG A 145 -11.68 -3.03 8.63
N MET A 146 -10.83 -2.27 9.30
CA MET A 146 -10.73 -0.82 9.12
C MET A 146 -9.47 -0.46 8.34
N LEU A 147 -9.56 0.53 7.46
CA LEU A 147 -8.40 1.12 6.79
C LEU A 147 -7.77 2.13 7.73
N VAL A 148 -6.55 1.89 8.18
CA VAL A 148 -5.89 2.72 9.19
C VAL A 148 -4.77 3.52 8.54
N PHE A 149 -4.80 4.84 8.72
CA PHE A 149 -3.72 5.73 8.34
C PHE A 149 -2.90 6.10 9.56
N HIS A 150 -1.59 6.13 9.39
CA HIS A 150 -0.65 6.61 10.37
C HIS A 150 0.31 7.60 9.71
N MET A 151 0.35 8.80 10.25
CA MET A 151 1.12 9.92 9.73
C MET A 151 2.13 10.36 10.78
N ASN A 152 3.36 10.59 10.35
CA ASN A 152 4.38 11.23 11.16
C ASN A 152 4.92 12.44 10.40
N ASN A 153 4.91 13.61 11.03
CA ASN A 153 5.40 14.88 10.50
C ASN A 153 6.58 15.38 11.35
N ASN A 154 7.78 15.21 10.81
CA ASN A 154 9.05 15.54 11.47
C ASN A 154 9.32 17.06 11.57
N MET A 155 8.46 17.91 11.00
CA MET A 155 8.62 19.37 11.07
C MET A 155 8.08 19.98 12.38
N ALA A 156 7.42 19.20 13.24
CA ALA A 156 6.74 19.73 14.42
C ALA A 156 7.59 19.58 15.69
N VAL A 157 8.09 20.71 16.22
CA VAL A 157 8.58 20.79 17.60
C VAL A 157 7.41 21.26 18.48
N GLY A 158 6.88 20.39 19.36
CA GLY A 158 5.86 20.74 20.36
C GLY A 158 4.38 20.65 19.93
N VAL A 159 4.08 20.39 18.66
CA VAL A 159 2.72 20.05 18.18
C VAL A 159 2.64 18.53 17.98
N CYS A 160 1.43 17.94 18.06
CA CYS A 160 1.20 16.51 17.80
C CYS A 160 1.68 16.15 16.38
N ALA A 161 2.93 15.68 16.32
CA ALA A 161 3.66 15.33 15.09
C ALA A 161 3.15 14.02 14.49
N GLU A 162 2.41 13.24 15.26
CA GLU A 162 1.93 11.92 14.89
C GLU A 162 0.40 11.91 14.89
N ARG A 163 -0.21 11.30 13.88
CA ARG A 163 -1.66 11.13 13.79
C ARG A 163 -2.01 9.74 13.29
N THR A 164 -2.92 9.10 13.98
CA THR A 164 -3.54 7.84 13.56
C THR A 164 -5.04 8.04 13.47
N PHE A 165 -5.66 7.57 12.39
CA PHE A 165 -7.10 7.56 12.21
C PHE A 165 -7.51 6.42 11.28
N ASP A 166 -8.77 6.03 11.36
CA ASP A 166 -9.33 4.91 10.62
C ASP A 166 -10.54 5.30 9.77
N LEU A 167 -10.81 4.46 8.78
CA LEU A 167 -11.96 4.54 7.89
C LEU A 167 -12.64 3.18 7.79
N THR A 168 -13.96 3.17 7.92
CA THR A 168 -14.78 1.99 7.65
C THR A 168 -14.89 1.79 6.14
N PRO A 169 -14.53 0.61 5.61
CA PRO A 169 -14.72 0.29 4.21
C PRO A 169 -16.19 0.29 3.80
N HIS A 170 -16.45 0.70 2.55
CA HIS A 170 -17.77 0.66 1.94
C HIS A 170 -17.69 -0.12 0.62
N ARG A 171 -18.83 -0.65 0.15
CA ARG A 171 -18.89 -1.33 -1.15
C ARG A 171 -18.68 -0.36 -2.31
N THR A 172 -19.18 0.87 -2.15
CA THR A 172 -19.14 1.94 -3.14
C THR A 172 -19.14 3.29 -2.44
N GLY A 173 -18.71 4.33 -3.13
CA GLY A 173 -18.82 5.71 -2.66
C GLY A 173 -17.46 6.30 -2.30
N ALA A 174 -17.44 7.37 -1.51
CA ALA A 174 -16.22 8.02 -1.10
C ALA A 174 -16.33 8.59 0.32
N ASN A 175 -15.22 8.57 1.05
CA ASN A 175 -15.02 9.36 2.26
C ASN A 175 -14.11 10.54 1.93
N GLU A 176 -14.52 11.73 2.35
CA GLU A 176 -13.70 12.94 2.30
C GLU A 176 -13.56 13.48 3.73
N MET A 177 -12.34 13.80 4.13
CA MET A 177 -12.07 14.35 5.46
C MET A 177 -10.86 15.25 5.48
N GLU A 178 -10.80 16.12 6.48
CA GLU A 178 -9.63 16.94 6.77
C GLU A 178 -8.95 16.48 8.06
N ILE A 179 -7.63 16.32 8.01
CA ILE A 179 -6.80 15.90 9.15
C ILE A 179 -5.68 16.91 9.36
N THR A 180 -5.44 17.27 10.62
CA THR A 180 -4.28 18.12 11.00
C THR A 180 -3.21 17.27 11.67
N CYS A 181 -1.98 17.31 11.15
CA CYS A 181 -0.82 16.59 11.66
C CYS A 181 0.41 17.52 11.69
N GLY A 182 0.92 17.85 12.88
CA GLY A 182 1.92 18.89 13.04
C GLY A 182 1.44 20.24 12.52
N ALA A 183 2.24 20.89 11.68
CA ALA A 183 1.91 22.16 11.03
C ALA A 183 1.15 22.02 9.70
N GLY A 184 0.79 20.79 9.31
CA GLY A 184 0.11 20.51 8.04
C GLY A 184 -1.37 20.23 8.23
N LYS A 185 -2.20 20.81 7.34
CA LYS A 185 -3.61 20.45 7.17
C LYS A 185 -3.79 19.65 5.89
N PHE A 186 -4.41 18.49 5.96
CA PHE A 186 -4.49 17.53 4.87
C PHE A 186 -5.95 17.25 4.51
N GLY A 187 -6.25 17.21 3.22
CA GLY A 187 -7.51 16.70 2.67
C GLY A 187 -7.30 15.29 2.14
N PHE A 188 -8.06 14.35 2.68
CA PHE A 188 -8.10 12.96 2.24
C PHE A 188 -9.37 12.73 1.44
N ARG A 189 -9.23 12.01 0.32
CA ARG A 189 -10.35 11.44 -0.42
C ARG A 189 -10.07 9.96 -0.64
N VAL A 190 -10.96 9.11 -0.13
CA VAL A 190 -10.87 7.65 -0.28
C VAL A 190 -12.12 7.17 -0.99
N VAL A 191 -11.95 6.65 -2.21
CA VAL A 191 -13.04 6.12 -3.04
C VAL A 191 -13.07 4.61 -2.92
N TRP A 192 -14.25 4.03 -2.70
CA TRP A 192 -14.44 2.60 -2.57
C TRP A 192 -15.10 2.00 -3.81
N SER A 193 -14.63 0.83 -4.19
CA SER A 193 -15.21 0.05 -5.28
C SER A 193 -15.14 -1.44 -4.99
N LEU A 194 -16.18 -2.17 -5.40
CA LEU A 194 -16.18 -3.63 -5.36
C LEU A 194 -15.14 -4.18 -6.33
N MET A 195 -14.44 -5.24 -5.92
CA MET A 195 -13.67 -6.05 -6.84
C MET A 195 -14.61 -6.95 -7.64
N ASP A 196 -14.81 -6.67 -8.92
CA ASP A 196 -15.53 -7.53 -9.85
C ASP A 196 -14.54 -8.45 -10.59
N PHE A 197 -14.96 -9.69 -10.83
CA PHE A 197 -14.25 -10.70 -11.62
C PHE A 197 -14.36 -10.46 -13.13
N ARG A 198 -15.21 -9.52 -13.57
CA ARG A 198 -15.43 -9.17 -14.99
C ARG A 198 -14.65 -7.93 -15.44
N GLN A 199 -13.39 -7.81 -15.05
CA GLN A 199 -12.51 -6.76 -15.58
C GLN A 199 -11.91 -7.16 -16.92
#